data_AF-A0A974U3V0-F1
#
_entry.id   AF-A0A974U3V0-F1
#
_cell.length_a   1.000
_cell.length_b   1.000
_cell.length_c   1.000
_cell.angle_alpha   90.00
_cell.angle_beta   90.00
_cell.angle_gamma   90.00
#
_symmetry.space_group_name_H-M   'P 1'
#
loop_
_entity.id
_entity.type
_entity.pdbx_description
1 polymer ?
#
loop_
_entity_poly.entity_id
_entity_poly.type
_entity_poly.pdbx_seq_one_letter_code
_entity_poly.pdbx_strand_id
1 'polypeptide(L)'
;MIKLNKLYLGVFLLIVAFCFLIGGFTQFFIGIPNTVFSYGVMGLFFLFYFVYVIVKQRVIFDKIVLLFFVLFLLIILSSIVNQTNILKTIIYFIFILIPLGSYLFFKINQKERYISSRTISKIYLFIACLQLPAILIQNFGYDFLIRFNNSSQAIASFDFMFGTFFLKADHALGFFLLLNIFNIFENNINNSITKRPKLIVFYLSLTILIAESNITKLLLILFFGYLIYKSFPKKIKVFGILVVLLLMPLAFSQAKKIKAFEREIYFFHQEYNSKKSFSNYKRGIAKRPQVVITYATVLPLRIVGEGPYSYFDVLKGKFAATKHFSQLIWVYADLGIIGLILLILLLYLLVNSFNLDKGVKIILFGVVLIYAFMTTIFSDLAIMITLTSLLQNNKKIRQE
;
A
#
# COMPACT_ATOMS: atom_id res chain seq x y z
N MET A 1 28.98 -17.38 -20.09
CA MET A 1 27.56 -17.42 -19.63
C MET A 1 27.38 -16.53 -18.41
N ILE A 2 26.51 -15.52 -18.48
CA ILE A 2 26.15 -14.70 -17.31
C ILE A 2 25.32 -15.55 -16.35
N LYS A 3 25.70 -15.61 -15.06
CA LYS A 3 24.93 -16.34 -14.05
C LYS A 3 23.63 -15.58 -13.76
N LEU A 4 22.47 -16.23 -13.96
CA LEU A 4 21.14 -15.62 -13.76
C LEU A 4 20.98 -14.97 -12.37
N ASN A 5 21.55 -15.56 -11.32
CA ASN A 5 21.47 -15.01 -9.96
C ASN A 5 22.11 -13.61 -9.84
N LYS A 6 23.27 -13.38 -10.47
CA LYS A 6 23.93 -12.07 -10.50
C LYS A 6 23.11 -11.05 -11.28
N LEU A 7 22.52 -11.48 -12.40
CA LEU A 7 21.67 -10.63 -13.23
C LEU A 7 20.43 -10.17 -12.46
N TYR A 8 19.72 -11.11 -11.82
CA TYR A 8 18.55 -10.83 -10.99
C TYR A 8 18.88 -9.91 -9.80
N LEU A 9 20.02 -10.13 -9.13
CA LEU A 9 20.48 -9.24 -8.05
C LEU A 9 20.77 -7.83 -8.57
N GLY A 10 21.44 -7.69 -9.71
CA GLY A 10 21.73 -6.39 -10.32
C GLY A 10 20.46 -5.62 -10.64
N VAL A 11 19.47 -6.28 -11.24
CA VAL A 11 18.17 -5.65 -11.56
C VAL A 11 17.34 -5.36 -10.34
N PHE A 12 17.38 -6.20 -9.31
CA PHE A 12 16.77 -5.88 -8.03
C PHE A 12 17.37 -4.61 -7.42
N LEU A 13 18.70 -4.48 -7.39
CA LEU A 13 19.37 -3.27 -6.89
C LEU A 13 19.00 -2.03 -7.71
N LEU A 14 18.91 -2.17 -9.03
CA LEU A 14 18.48 -1.11 -9.93
C LEU A 14 17.05 -0.65 -9.62
N ILE A 15 16.10 -1.58 -9.53
CA ILE A 15 14.69 -1.31 -9.20
C ILE A 15 14.61 -0.63 -7.83
N VAL A 16 15.33 -1.15 -6.84
CA VAL A 16 15.34 -0.58 -5.48
C VAL A 16 15.91 0.84 -5.47
N ALA A 17 17.00 1.09 -6.19
CA ALA A 17 17.55 2.42 -6.30
C ALA A 17 16.54 3.39 -6.93
N PHE A 18 15.93 3.02 -8.06
CA PHE A 18 14.94 3.86 -8.73
C PHE A 18 13.73 4.16 -7.87
N CYS A 19 13.16 3.17 -7.17
CA CYS A 19 11.94 3.36 -6.40
C CYS A 19 12.14 4.01 -5.02
N PHE A 20 13.29 3.78 -4.37
CA PHE A 20 13.48 4.11 -2.96
C PHE A 20 14.67 5.01 -2.65
N LEU A 21 15.48 5.41 -3.65
CA LEU A 21 16.64 6.28 -3.41
C LEU A 21 16.67 7.49 -4.35
N ILE A 22 16.53 7.27 -5.65
CA ILE A 22 16.71 8.32 -6.66
C ILE A 22 15.39 8.81 -7.28
N GLY A 23 14.28 8.09 -7.13
CA GLY A 23 12.99 8.43 -7.72
C GLY A 23 12.47 9.81 -7.28
N GLY A 24 12.46 10.07 -5.97
CA GLY A 24 12.07 11.39 -5.44
C GLY A 24 12.99 12.51 -5.92
N PHE A 25 14.30 12.28 -5.86
CA PHE A 25 15.31 13.23 -6.32
C PHE A 25 15.12 13.59 -7.80
N THR A 26 15.02 12.59 -8.66
CA THR A 26 14.87 12.80 -10.11
C THR A 26 13.54 13.46 -10.47
N GLN A 27 12.44 13.09 -9.80
CA GLN A 27 11.16 13.76 -9.98
C GLN A 27 11.22 15.23 -9.54
N PHE A 28 11.91 15.53 -8.43
CA PHE A 28 12.00 16.88 -7.89
C PHE A 28 12.94 17.79 -8.66
N PHE A 29 14.19 17.37 -8.87
CA PHE A 29 15.25 18.19 -9.46
C PHE A 29 15.30 18.12 -10.98
N ILE A 30 14.87 17.01 -11.61
CA ILE A 30 14.93 16.83 -13.07
C ILE A 30 13.53 17.00 -13.69
N GLY A 31 12.46 16.72 -12.93
CA GLY A 31 11.08 16.81 -13.42
C GLY A 31 10.59 15.56 -14.15
N ILE A 32 11.27 14.41 -14.00
CA ILE A 32 10.83 13.15 -14.63
C ILE A 32 9.55 12.66 -13.94
N PRO A 33 8.43 12.48 -14.66
CA PRO A 33 7.18 12.05 -14.05
C PRO A 33 7.26 10.63 -13.47
N ASN A 34 6.63 10.39 -12.32
CA ASN A 34 6.52 9.06 -11.70
C ASN A 34 5.91 8.00 -12.66
N THR A 35 5.07 8.43 -13.61
CA THR A 35 4.50 7.54 -14.63
C THR A 35 5.59 6.88 -15.49
N VAL A 36 6.65 7.62 -15.85
CA VAL A 36 7.78 7.09 -16.63
C VAL A 36 8.53 6.02 -15.82
N PHE A 37 8.79 6.28 -14.54
CA PHE A 37 9.39 5.28 -13.64
C PHE A 37 8.51 4.04 -13.49
N SER A 38 7.20 4.24 -13.33
CA SER A 38 6.21 3.17 -13.19
C SER A 38 6.23 2.22 -14.39
N TYR A 39 6.16 2.74 -15.61
CA TYR A 39 6.25 1.93 -16.82
C TYR A 39 7.63 1.31 -17.03
N GLY A 40 8.72 2.03 -16.73
CA GLY A 40 10.08 1.51 -16.84
C GLY A 40 10.33 0.30 -15.93
N VAL A 41 9.96 0.42 -14.65
CA VAL A 41 10.10 -0.67 -13.67
C VAL A 41 9.15 -1.83 -13.99
N MET A 42 7.92 -1.54 -14.44
CA MET A 42 7.00 -2.56 -14.92
C MET A 42 7.59 -3.33 -16.11
N GLY A 43 8.19 -2.64 -17.07
CA GLY A 43 8.91 -3.24 -18.20
C GLY A 43 10.04 -4.15 -17.74
N LEU A 44 10.83 -3.72 -16.75
CA LEU A 44 11.88 -4.56 -16.15
C LEU A 44 11.34 -5.82 -15.49
N PHE A 45 10.21 -5.74 -14.75
CA PHE A 45 9.58 -6.93 -14.16
C PHE A 45 9.22 -7.97 -15.21
N PHE A 46 8.53 -7.56 -16.28
CA PHE A 46 8.10 -8.49 -17.33
C PHE A 46 9.25 -8.97 -18.20
N LEU A 47 10.22 -8.11 -18.53
CA LEU A 47 11.44 -8.52 -19.23
C LEU A 47 12.13 -9.67 -18.50
N PHE A 48 12.31 -9.53 -17.18
CA PHE A 48 12.97 -10.56 -16.38
C PHE A 48 12.13 -11.82 -16.20
N TYR A 49 10.80 -11.68 -16.12
CA TYR A 49 9.88 -12.80 -16.20
C TYR A 49 10.05 -13.57 -17.53
N PHE A 50 10.09 -12.90 -18.67
CA PHE A 50 10.29 -13.55 -19.98
C PHE A 50 11.66 -14.22 -20.08
N VAL A 51 12.73 -13.58 -19.60
CA VAL A 51 14.07 -14.20 -19.51
C VAL A 51 14.00 -15.49 -18.69
N TYR A 52 13.28 -15.49 -17.57
CA TYR A 52 13.06 -16.72 -16.78
C TYR A 52 12.32 -17.79 -17.57
N VAL A 53 11.20 -17.45 -18.21
CA VAL A 53 10.40 -18.41 -18.98
C VAL A 53 11.24 -19.02 -20.11
N ILE A 54 12.02 -18.23 -20.85
CA ILE A 54 12.86 -18.70 -21.96
C ILE A 54 13.97 -19.63 -21.44
N VAL A 55 14.69 -19.23 -20.40
CA VAL A 55 15.87 -19.98 -19.92
C VAL A 55 15.47 -21.21 -19.11
N LYS A 56 14.38 -21.15 -18.34
CA LYS A 56 13.92 -22.25 -17.48
C LYS A 56 12.79 -23.08 -18.10
N GLN A 57 12.21 -22.63 -19.21
CA GLN A 57 11.08 -23.27 -19.89
C GLN A 57 9.89 -23.56 -18.94
N ARG A 58 9.66 -22.66 -17.97
CA ARG A 58 8.65 -22.80 -16.93
C ARG A 58 7.84 -21.52 -16.78
N VAL A 59 6.53 -21.67 -16.75
CA VAL A 59 5.57 -20.59 -16.46
C VAL A 59 5.13 -20.72 -15.01
N ILE A 60 5.11 -19.59 -14.28
CA ILE A 60 4.52 -19.54 -12.94
C ILE A 60 3.04 -19.23 -13.10
N PHE A 61 2.20 -20.19 -12.70
CA PHE A 61 0.74 -20.04 -12.73
C PHE A 61 0.15 -20.58 -11.43
N ASP A 62 -0.15 -19.68 -10.49
CA ASP A 62 -0.79 -20.00 -9.21
C ASP A 62 -2.10 -19.23 -9.03
N LYS A 63 -2.76 -19.42 -7.88
CA LYS A 63 -4.05 -18.80 -7.57
C LYS A 63 -4.02 -17.27 -7.65
N ILE A 64 -2.87 -16.63 -7.38
CA ILE A 64 -2.73 -15.17 -7.45
C ILE A 64 -2.65 -14.73 -8.92
N VAL A 65 -1.84 -15.41 -9.73
CA VAL A 65 -1.75 -15.16 -11.17
C VAL A 65 -3.10 -15.38 -11.85
N LEU A 66 -3.81 -16.46 -11.50
CA LEU A 66 -5.16 -16.73 -12.01
C LEU A 66 -6.13 -15.60 -11.64
N LEU A 67 -6.09 -15.08 -10.41
CA LEU A 67 -7.00 -14.02 -10.00
C LEU A 67 -6.70 -12.68 -10.69
N PHE A 68 -5.41 -12.36 -10.94
CA PHE A 68 -5.04 -11.23 -11.80
C PHE A 68 -5.54 -11.41 -13.22
N PHE A 69 -5.49 -12.63 -13.77
CA PHE A 69 -6.04 -12.93 -15.08
C PHE A 69 -7.56 -12.77 -15.12
N VAL A 70 -8.29 -13.22 -14.10
CA VAL A 70 -9.74 -12.99 -13.97
C VAL A 70 -10.06 -11.49 -13.87
N LEU A 71 -9.29 -10.73 -13.09
CA LEU A 71 -9.44 -9.28 -13.00
C LEU A 71 -9.16 -8.59 -14.34
N PHE A 72 -8.18 -9.08 -15.11
CA PHE A 72 -7.87 -8.60 -16.46
C PHE A 72 -9.03 -8.80 -17.42
N LEU A 73 -9.61 -10.01 -17.43
CA LEU A 73 -10.80 -10.30 -18.22
C LEU A 73 -12.00 -9.44 -17.79
N LEU A 74 -12.17 -9.19 -16.50
CA LEU A 74 -13.23 -8.31 -16.00
C LEU A 74 -13.06 -6.87 -16.50
N ILE A 75 -11.84 -6.35 -16.54
CA ILE A 75 -11.55 -5.00 -17.07
C ILE A 75 -11.90 -4.92 -18.56
N ILE A 76 -11.54 -5.95 -19.35
CA ILE A 76 -11.89 -6.01 -20.77
C ILE A 76 -13.41 -6.07 -20.94
N LEU A 77 -14.09 -6.95 -20.21
CA LEU A 77 -15.54 -7.09 -20.26
C LEU A 77 -16.24 -5.78 -19.88
N SER A 78 -15.80 -5.14 -18.78
CA SER A 78 -16.32 -3.84 -18.34
C SER A 78 -16.09 -2.76 -19.39
N SER A 79 -14.94 -2.76 -20.06
CA SER A 79 -14.63 -1.83 -21.16
C SER A 79 -15.56 -2.02 -22.36
N ILE A 80 -15.81 -3.27 -22.77
CA ILE A 80 -16.71 -3.59 -23.89
C ILE A 80 -18.15 -3.19 -23.58
N VAL A 81 -18.65 -3.57 -22.39
CA VAL A 81 -20.02 -3.28 -21.96
C VAL A 81 -20.27 -1.77 -21.86
N ASN A 82 -19.32 -1.02 -21.34
CA ASN A 82 -19.43 0.44 -21.16
C ASN A 82 -18.89 1.25 -22.35
N GLN A 83 -18.50 0.59 -23.46
CA GLN A 83 -17.90 1.23 -24.64
C GLN A 83 -16.77 2.22 -24.29
N THR A 84 -15.92 1.82 -23.32
CA THR A 84 -14.86 2.69 -22.82
C THR A 84 -13.79 2.88 -23.88
N ASN A 85 -13.22 4.09 -23.96
CA ASN A 85 -12.10 4.36 -24.87
C ASN A 85 -10.94 3.36 -24.63
N ILE A 86 -10.44 2.77 -25.71
CA ILE A 86 -9.41 1.73 -25.66
C ILE A 86 -8.12 2.20 -24.97
N LEU A 87 -7.75 3.47 -25.16
CA LEU A 87 -6.57 4.05 -24.51
C LEU A 87 -6.73 4.11 -22.99
N LYS A 88 -7.91 4.50 -22.50
CA LYS A 88 -8.22 4.46 -21.06
C LYS A 88 -8.10 3.04 -20.52
N THR A 89 -8.61 2.06 -21.26
CA THR A 89 -8.56 0.65 -20.86
C THR A 89 -7.13 0.13 -20.80
N ILE A 90 -6.30 0.45 -21.80
CA ILE A 90 -4.88 0.08 -21.84
C ILE A 90 -4.12 0.69 -20.65
N ILE A 91 -4.31 1.98 -20.37
CA ILE A 91 -3.68 2.63 -19.22
C ILE A 91 -4.17 1.99 -17.90
N TYR A 92 -5.44 1.59 -17.82
CA TYR A 92 -6.03 1.02 -16.61
C TYR A 92 -5.42 -0.35 -16.25
N PHE A 93 -4.83 -1.06 -17.22
CA PHE A 93 -4.07 -2.28 -16.95
C PHE A 93 -2.86 -2.06 -16.04
N ILE A 94 -2.43 -0.82 -15.78
CA ILE A 94 -1.42 -0.53 -14.75
C ILE A 94 -1.79 -1.13 -13.39
N PHE A 95 -3.09 -1.17 -13.04
CA PHE A 95 -3.60 -1.76 -11.79
C PHE A 95 -3.49 -3.29 -11.74
N ILE A 96 -3.14 -3.94 -12.85
CA ILE A 96 -2.89 -5.39 -12.92
C ILE A 96 -1.41 -5.65 -13.17
N LEU A 97 -0.83 -4.98 -14.15
CA LEU A 97 0.51 -5.27 -14.65
C LEU A 97 1.59 -4.93 -13.63
N ILE A 98 1.50 -3.81 -12.92
CA ILE A 98 2.44 -3.48 -11.84
C ILE A 98 2.41 -4.53 -10.73
N PRO A 99 1.26 -4.82 -10.09
CA PRO A 99 1.25 -5.73 -8.96
C PRO A 99 1.54 -7.18 -9.38
N LEU A 100 1.09 -7.61 -10.56
CA LEU A 100 1.42 -8.93 -11.12
C LEU A 100 2.92 -9.05 -11.44
N GLY A 101 3.49 -8.06 -12.14
CA GLY A 101 4.91 -8.06 -12.49
C GLY A 101 5.80 -8.07 -11.24
N SER A 102 5.47 -7.23 -10.27
CA SER A 102 6.16 -7.20 -8.97
C SER A 102 6.06 -8.55 -8.25
N TYR A 103 4.86 -9.12 -8.16
CA TYR A 103 4.63 -10.43 -7.57
C TYR A 103 5.46 -11.53 -8.25
N LEU A 104 5.40 -11.63 -9.57
CA LEU A 104 6.11 -12.65 -10.35
C LEU A 104 7.63 -12.53 -10.19
N PHE A 105 8.16 -11.30 -10.26
CA PHE A 105 9.59 -11.05 -10.07
C PHE A 105 10.08 -11.56 -8.71
N PHE A 106 9.39 -11.21 -7.62
CA PHE A 106 9.78 -11.67 -6.29
C PHE A 106 9.48 -13.15 -6.05
N LYS A 107 8.43 -13.71 -6.66
CA LYS A 107 8.12 -15.15 -6.62
C LYS A 107 9.22 -15.99 -7.29
N ILE A 108 9.75 -15.55 -8.43
CA ILE A 108 10.91 -16.19 -9.09
C ILE A 108 12.12 -16.17 -8.16
N ASN A 109 12.45 -15.00 -7.61
CA ASN A 109 13.58 -14.86 -6.68
C ASN A 109 13.44 -15.77 -5.46
N GLN A 110 12.23 -15.94 -4.94
CA GLN A 110 11.95 -16.84 -3.83
C GLN A 110 12.12 -18.32 -4.22
N LYS A 111 11.51 -18.74 -5.34
CA LYS A 111 11.52 -20.13 -5.81
C LYS A 111 12.92 -20.60 -6.17
N GLU A 112 13.67 -19.77 -6.90
CA GLU A 112 15.00 -20.11 -7.41
C GLU A 112 16.13 -19.71 -6.45
N ARG A 113 15.80 -18.99 -5.36
CA ARG A 113 16.74 -18.48 -4.36
C ARG A 113 17.85 -17.59 -4.96
N TYR A 114 17.55 -16.82 -6.01
CA TYR A 114 18.52 -15.92 -6.63
C TYR A 114 18.97 -14.80 -5.68
N ILE A 115 18.04 -14.30 -4.84
CA ILE A 115 18.31 -13.29 -3.83
C ILE A 115 17.79 -13.81 -2.49
N SER A 116 18.62 -13.79 -1.46
CA SER A 116 18.20 -14.24 -0.13
C SER A 116 17.27 -13.19 0.52
N SER A 117 16.22 -13.65 1.20
CA SER A 117 15.32 -12.78 1.99
C SER A 117 16.08 -11.94 3.02
N ARG A 118 17.17 -12.48 3.58
CA ARG A 118 18.10 -11.76 4.47
C ARG A 118 18.77 -10.58 3.75
N THR A 119 19.19 -10.76 2.51
CA THR A 119 19.81 -9.70 1.69
C THR A 119 18.79 -8.58 1.43
N ILE A 120 17.58 -8.94 0.98
CA ILE A 120 16.48 -7.98 0.75
C ILE A 120 16.19 -7.19 2.03
N SER A 121 16.00 -7.89 3.15
CA SER A 121 15.72 -7.28 4.45
C SER A 121 16.81 -6.32 4.91
N LYS A 122 18.09 -6.65 4.70
CA LYS A 122 19.20 -5.76 5.07
C LYS A 122 19.25 -4.51 4.20
N ILE A 123 19.01 -4.64 2.90
CA ILE A 123 18.97 -3.50 1.97
C ILE A 123 17.81 -2.58 2.34
N TYR A 124 16.63 -3.15 2.62
CA TYR A 124 15.45 -2.36 2.95
C TYR A 124 15.61 -1.69 4.32
N LEU A 125 16.24 -2.37 5.28
CA LEU A 125 16.58 -1.76 6.56
C LEU A 125 17.57 -0.60 6.39
N PHE A 126 18.59 -0.74 5.54
CA PHE A 126 19.51 0.36 5.23
C PHE A 126 18.76 1.57 4.69
N ILE A 127 17.90 1.35 3.69
CA ILE A 127 17.04 2.40 3.14
C ILE A 127 16.14 3.00 4.22
N ALA A 128 15.51 2.19 5.06
CA ALA A 128 14.65 2.64 6.14
C ALA A 128 15.40 3.57 7.13
N CYS A 129 16.66 3.25 7.44
CA CYS A 129 17.51 4.07 8.29
C CYS A 129 17.91 5.41 7.64
N LEU A 130 17.95 5.51 6.29
CA LEU A 130 18.21 6.77 5.60
C LEU A 130 17.04 7.75 5.65
N GLN A 131 15.82 7.29 5.93
CA GLN A 131 14.62 8.12 5.80
C GLN A 131 14.55 9.24 6.83
N LEU A 132 14.94 9.00 8.09
CA LEU A 132 14.88 10.06 9.10
C LEU A 132 15.80 11.26 8.75
N PRO A 133 17.09 11.07 8.43
CA PRO A 133 17.92 12.18 7.96
C PRO A 133 17.32 12.91 6.76
N ALA A 134 16.79 12.17 5.77
CA ALA A 134 16.18 12.75 4.58
C ALA A 134 14.95 13.61 4.93
N ILE A 135 14.06 13.10 5.79
CA ILE A 135 12.86 13.82 6.24
C ILE A 135 13.24 15.07 7.05
N LEU A 136 14.25 15.00 7.92
CA LEU A 136 14.70 16.15 8.69
C LEU A 136 15.31 17.24 7.78
N ILE A 137 16.13 16.85 6.80
CA ILE A 137 16.67 17.76 5.79
C ILE A 137 15.53 18.41 4.99
N GLN A 138 14.52 17.65 4.60
CA GLN A 138 13.36 18.19 3.88
C GLN A 138 12.53 19.14 4.74
N ASN A 139 12.27 18.79 6.00
CA ASN A 139 11.48 19.59 6.90
C ASN A 139 12.15 20.93 7.23
N PHE A 140 13.42 20.90 7.66
CA PHE A 140 14.16 22.11 8.02
C PHE A 140 14.73 22.86 6.81
N GLY A 141 14.96 22.17 5.69
CA GLY A 141 15.51 22.74 4.46
C GLY A 141 14.47 23.14 3.42
N TYR A 142 13.17 23.06 3.73
CA TYR A 142 12.09 23.29 2.77
C TYR A 142 12.24 24.62 1.99
N ASP A 143 12.42 25.74 2.70
CA ASP A 143 12.49 27.08 2.10
C ASP A 143 13.66 27.26 1.12
N PHE A 144 14.73 26.49 1.34
CA PHE A 144 15.89 26.44 0.45
C PHE A 144 15.65 25.48 -0.72
N LEU A 145 15.22 24.25 -0.43
CA LEU A 145 15.11 23.18 -1.41
C LEU A 145 13.98 23.42 -2.42
N ILE A 146 12.86 24.02 -2.00
CA ILE A 146 11.70 24.26 -2.88
C ILE A 146 12.03 25.12 -4.10
N ARG A 147 13.08 25.94 -4.02
CA ARG A 147 13.57 26.79 -5.12
C ARG A 147 14.14 25.99 -6.29
N PHE A 148 14.50 24.72 -6.07
CA PHE A 148 15.02 23.81 -7.08
C PHE A 148 13.94 22.89 -7.69
N ASN A 149 12.66 23.14 -7.40
CA ASN A 149 11.56 22.31 -7.85
C ASN A 149 11.32 22.43 -9.36
N ASN A 150 11.65 21.38 -10.10
CA ASN A 150 11.40 21.24 -11.54
C ASN A 150 10.22 20.28 -11.83
N SER A 151 9.47 19.84 -10.82
CA SER A 151 8.42 18.82 -10.97
C SER A 151 7.12 19.32 -11.61
N SER A 152 7.04 20.59 -12.02
CA SER A 152 5.83 21.29 -12.50
C SER A 152 4.64 21.32 -11.52
N GLN A 153 4.82 20.81 -10.30
CA GLN A 153 3.79 20.74 -9.27
C GLN A 153 4.05 21.78 -8.18
N ALA A 154 2.98 22.45 -7.73
CA ALA A 154 3.01 23.14 -6.46
C ALA A 154 3.07 22.10 -5.31
N ILE A 155 4.08 22.23 -4.46
CA ILE A 155 4.34 21.34 -3.33
C ILE A 155 4.27 22.19 -2.07
N ALA A 156 3.36 21.84 -1.16
CA ALA A 156 3.31 22.45 0.16
C ALA A 156 4.39 21.84 1.07
N SER A 157 4.73 22.52 2.16
CA SER A 157 5.76 22.06 3.11
C SER A 157 5.47 20.66 3.68
N PHE A 158 4.22 20.39 4.05
CA PHE A 158 3.81 19.07 4.55
C PHE A 158 3.86 17.97 3.47
N ASP A 159 3.65 18.32 2.20
CA ASP A 159 3.74 17.40 1.06
C ASP A 159 5.21 17.14 0.62
N PHE A 160 6.15 17.92 1.15
CA PHE A 160 7.58 17.84 0.83
C PHE A 160 8.35 16.79 1.65
N MET A 161 7.73 16.23 2.70
CA MET A 161 8.34 15.23 3.58
C MET A 161 8.22 13.79 3.02
N PHE A 162 8.66 13.58 1.78
CA PHE A 162 8.60 12.28 1.09
C PHE A 162 9.84 11.39 1.33
N GLY A 163 10.84 11.85 2.08
CA GLY A 163 12.11 11.16 2.29
C GLY A 163 12.83 10.95 0.96
N THR A 164 13.10 9.70 0.62
CA THR A 164 13.73 9.31 -0.67
C THR A 164 12.75 8.72 -1.68
N PHE A 165 11.46 8.68 -1.34
CA PHE A 165 10.38 8.13 -2.18
C PHE A 165 9.93 9.18 -3.21
N PHE A 166 9.03 8.81 -4.13
CA PHE A 166 8.44 9.76 -5.06
C PHE A 166 7.75 10.93 -4.35
N LEU A 167 7.63 12.07 -5.04
CA LEU A 167 6.99 13.26 -4.48
C LEU A 167 5.55 12.96 -4.04
N LYS A 168 5.15 13.50 -2.89
CA LYS A 168 3.82 13.30 -2.28
C LYS A 168 3.49 11.85 -1.95
N ALA A 169 4.50 10.99 -1.75
CA ALA A 169 4.36 9.58 -1.38
C ALA A 169 4.64 9.31 0.12
N ASP A 170 4.24 10.22 0.99
CA ASP A 170 4.33 10.11 2.46
C ASP A 170 3.71 8.80 2.99
N HIS A 171 2.62 8.37 2.38
CA HIS A 171 1.92 7.13 2.67
C HIS A 171 2.72 5.90 2.26
N ALA A 172 3.40 5.90 1.11
CA ALA A 172 4.25 4.80 0.67
C ALA A 172 5.48 4.64 1.58
N LEU A 173 6.09 5.76 1.97
CA LEU A 173 7.15 5.81 2.97
C LEU A 173 6.68 5.25 4.32
N GLY A 174 5.52 5.72 4.80
CA GLY A 174 4.94 5.24 6.05
C GLY A 174 4.66 3.73 6.04
N PHE A 175 4.09 3.22 4.96
CA PHE A 175 3.86 1.80 4.74
C PHE A 175 5.18 1.02 4.74
N PHE A 176 6.21 1.53 4.05
CA PHE A 176 7.54 0.91 3.99
C PHE A 176 8.22 0.82 5.36
N LEU A 177 8.19 1.91 6.15
CA LEU A 177 8.75 1.93 7.50
C LEU A 177 8.00 0.95 8.41
N LEU A 178 6.67 0.95 8.34
CA LEU A 178 5.84 0.03 9.12
C LEU A 178 6.17 -1.43 8.77
N LEU A 179 6.24 -1.79 7.48
CA LEU A 179 6.60 -3.15 7.08
C LEU A 179 8.02 -3.54 7.50
N ASN A 180 8.99 -2.62 7.49
CA ASN A 180 10.32 -2.87 8.04
C ASN A 180 10.28 -3.19 9.54
N ILE A 181 9.42 -2.51 10.31
CA ILE A 181 9.19 -2.85 11.72
C ILE A 181 8.60 -4.27 11.82
N PHE A 182 7.56 -4.61 11.06
CA PHE A 182 7.00 -5.97 11.02
C PHE A 182 8.07 -7.02 10.69
N ASN A 183 8.92 -6.74 9.70
CA ASN A 183 9.99 -7.63 9.26
C ASN A 183 11.02 -7.89 10.35
N ILE A 184 11.35 -6.88 11.16
CA ILE A 184 12.27 -7.06 12.30
C ILE A 184 11.65 -7.99 13.35
N PHE A 185 10.35 -7.86 13.64
CA PHE A 185 9.69 -8.74 14.61
C PHE A 185 9.55 -10.19 14.11
N GLU A 186 9.20 -10.38 12.84
CA GLU A 186 8.86 -11.72 12.32
C GLU A 186 10.07 -12.47 11.74
N ASN A 187 11.03 -11.77 11.13
CA ASN A 187 12.12 -12.37 10.35
C ASN A 187 13.53 -12.16 10.93
N ASN A 188 13.73 -11.35 11.99
CA ASN A 188 15.06 -11.14 12.58
C ASN A 188 15.51 -12.26 13.55
N ILE A 189 15.37 -13.51 13.12
CA ILE A 189 15.77 -14.68 13.91
C ILE A 189 17.29 -14.71 14.07
N ASN A 190 17.77 -15.03 15.27
CA ASN A 190 19.20 -15.05 15.61
C ASN A 190 19.92 -13.75 15.18
N ASN A 191 19.22 -12.61 15.21
CA ASN A 191 19.75 -11.30 14.82
C ASN A 191 20.33 -11.28 13.39
N SER A 192 19.75 -12.05 12.46
CA SER A 192 20.27 -12.18 11.11
C SER A 192 20.18 -10.88 10.28
N ILE A 193 19.17 -10.05 10.52
CA ILE A 193 18.96 -8.77 9.84
C ILE A 193 19.73 -7.66 10.57
N THR A 194 19.51 -7.51 11.88
CA THR A 194 20.19 -6.53 12.74
C THR A 194 20.50 -7.10 14.12
N LYS A 195 21.64 -6.67 14.69
CA LYS A 195 22.09 -7.01 16.05
C LYS A 195 21.35 -6.24 17.14
N ARG A 196 20.72 -5.11 16.81
CA ARG A 196 20.05 -4.22 17.79
C ARG A 196 18.59 -3.96 17.40
N PRO A 197 17.72 -5.00 17.38
CA PRO A 197 16.35 -4.87 16.88
C PRO A 197 15.53 -3.80 17.63
N LYS A 198 15.64 -3.73 18.96
CA LYS A 198 14.90 -2.74 19.77
C LYS A 198 15.26 -1.30 19.42
N LEU A 199 16.54 -1.00 19.28
CA LEU A 199 17.03 0.34 18.91
C LEU A 199 16.54 0.74 17.52
N ILE A 200 16.60 -0.19 16.56
CA ILE A 200 16.12 0.06 15.19
C ILE A 200 14.60 0.26 15.18
N VAL A 201 13.82 -0.57 15.88
CA VAL A 201 12.37 -0.41 15.97
C VAL A 201 12.01 0.95 16.57
N PHE A 202 12.70 1.36 17.63
CA PHE A 202 12.52 2.70 18.22
C PHE A 202 12.83 3.80 17.20
N TYR A 203 13.96 3.71 16.50
CA TYR A 203 14.37 4.67 15.48
C TYR A 203 13.35 4.79 14.33
N LEU A 204 12.89 3.67 13.79
CA LEU A 204 11.89 3.66 12.71
C LEU A 204 10.52 4.16 13.21
N SER A 205 10.16 3.86 14.47
CA SER A 205 8.94 4.38 15.09
C SER A 205 9.00 5.89 15.24
N LEU A 206 10.13 6.44 15.69
CA LEU A 206 10.35 7.88 15.76
C LEU A 206 10.25 8.52 14.38
N THR A 207 10.80 7.86 13.35
CA THR A 207 10.68 8.31 11.96
C THR A 207 9.22 8.40 11.50
N ILE A 208 8.38 7.40 11.82
CA ILE A 208 6.94 7.42 11.52
C ILE A 208 6.21 8.53 12.28
N LEU A 209 6.58 8.79 13.55
CA LEU A 209 5.96 9.84 14.36
C LEU A 209 6.27 11.25 13.84
N ILE A 210 7.49 11.45 13.31
CA ILE A 210 7.92 12.71 12.70
C ILE A 210 7.32 12.89 11.30
N ALA A 211 7.15 11.81 10.52
CA ALA A 211 6.51 11.87 9.21
C ALA A 211 5.06 12.40 9.30
N GLU A 212 4.53 12.97 8.22
CA GLU A 212 3.19 13.60 8.23
C GLU A 212 2.01 12.61 8.26
N SER A 213 2.23 11.35 7.89
CA SER A 213 1.14 10.39 7.69
C SER A 213 0.46 9.93 9.00
N ASN A 214 -0.63 10.60 9.38
CA ASN A 214 -1.43 10.29 10.58
C ASN A 214 -1.99 8.85 10.60
N ILE A 215 -2.34 8.31 9.42
CA ILE A 215 -2.79 6.92 9.30
C ILE A 215 -1.68 5.96 9.69
N THR A 216 -0.46 6.20 9.23
CA THR A 216 0.70 5.38 9.58
C THR A 216 0.98 5.44 11.08
N LYS A 217 0.88 6.63 11.71
CA LYS A 217 1.02 6.80 13.17
C LYS A 217 0.00 5.96 13.93
N LEU A 218 -1.27 6.01 13.52
CA LEU A 218 -2.33 5.21 14.12
C LEU A 218 -2.06 3.71 13.98
N LEU A 219 -1.66 3.26 12.78
CA LEU A 219 -1.33 1.86 12.53
C LEU A 219 -0.13 1.38 13.33
N LEU A 220 0.86 2.23 13.57
CA LEU A 220 1.99 1.94 14.45
C LEU A 220 1.53 1.72 15.90
N ILE A 221 0.65 2.57 16.41
CA ILE A 221 0.07 2.43 17.76
C ILE A 221 -0.73 1.13 17.86
N LEU A 222 -1.57 0.82 16.86
CA LEU A 222 -2.33 -0.42 16.81
C LEU A 222 -1.41 -1.65 16.75
N PHE A 223 -0.31 -1.57 16.01
CA PHE A 223 0.67 -2.64 15.92
C PHE A 223 1.36 -2.89 17.27
N PHE A 224 1.84 -1.85 17.94
CA PHE A 224 2.42 -2.01 19.29
C PHE A 224 1.38 -2.50 20.31
N GLY A 225 0.15 -1.99 20.25
CA GLY A 225 -0.96 -2.49 21.06
C GLY A 225 -1.21 -3.99 20.83
N TYR A 226 -1.13 -4.45 19.57
CA TYR A 226 -1.20 -5.88 19.27
C TYR A 226 -0.02 -6.67 19.81
N LEU A 227 1.21 -6.16 19.72
CA LEU A 227 2.38 -6.86 20.27
C LEU A 227 2.27 -7.03 21.80
N ILE A 228 1.79 -5.99 22.49
CA ILE A 228 1.46 -6.06 23.92
C ILE A 228 0.34 -7.06 24.15
N TYR A 229 -0.73 -7.04 23.35
CA TYR A 229 -1.80 -8.04 23.44
C TYR A 229 -1.30 -9.48 23.21
N LYS A 230 -0.34 -9.68 22.30
CA LYS A 230 0.23 -10.99 21.98
C LYS A 230 0.96 -11.58 23.18
N SER A 231 1.59 -10.76 24.04
CA SER A 231 2.38 -11.21 25.18
C SER A 231 1.56 -11.75 26.36
N PHE A 232 0.27 -11.42 26.46
CA PHE A 232 -0.57 -11.94 27.55
C PHE A 232 -0.86 -13.45 27.42
N PRO A 233 -1.05 -14.19 28.53
CA PRO A 233 -1.57 -15.57 28.51
C PRO A 233 -2.97 -15.69 27.89
N LYS A 234 -3.29 -16.82 27.25
CA LYS A 234 -4.59 -17.04 26.57
C LYS A 234 -5.80 -16.80 27.48
N LYS A 235 -5.73 -17.23 28.75
CA LYS A 235 -6.80 -17.02 29.75
C LYS A 235 -7.07 -15.53 29.98
N ILE A 236 -6.00 -14.73 30.11
CA ILE A 236 -6.09 -13.27 30.29
C ILE A 236 -6.61 -12.58 29.03
N LYS A 237 -6.27 -13.07 27.82
CA LYS A 237 -6.82 -12.52 26.58
C LYS A 237 -8.34 -12.68 26.48
N VAL A 238 -8.84 -13.88 26.76
CA VAL A 238 -10.30 -14.17 26.70
C VAL A 238 -11.03 -13.39 27.78
N PHE A 239 -10.51 -13.42 29.01
CA PHE A 239 -11.08 -12.65 30.12
C PHE A 239 -11.04 -11.14 29.84
N GLY A 240 -9.93 -10.61 29.35
CA GLY A 240 -9.77 -9.20 29.01
C GLY A 240 -10.74 -8.74 27.91
N ILE A 241 -10.95 -9.54 26.85
CA ILE A 241 -11.95 -9.25 25.82
C ILE A 241 -13.36 -9.22 26.44
N LEU A 242 -13.68 -10.20 27.29
CA LEU A 242 -14.98 -10.29 27.94
C LEU A 242 -15.23 -9.10 28.88
N VAL A 243 -14.21 -8.70 29.65
CA VAL A 243 -14.24 -7.50 30.50
C VAL A 243 -14.41 -6.24 29.68
N VAL A 244 -13.65 -6.08 28.58
CA VAL A 244 -13.80 -4.92 27.68
C VAL A 244 -15.22 -4.87 27.12
N LEU A 245 -15.77 -5.99 26.63
CA LEU A 245 -17.13 -6.04 26.11
C LEU A 245 -18.19 -5.71 27.18
N LEU A 246 -18.01 -6.20 28.41
CA LEU A 246 -18.94 -5.97 29.52
C LEU A 246 -18.86 -4.53 30.04
N LEU A 247 -17.67 -3.94 30.08
CA LEU A 247 -17.45 -2.56 30.52
C LEU A 247 -17.67 -1.51 29.43
N MET A 248 -17.67 -1.89 28.14
CA MET A 248 -17.80 -0.95 27.02
C MET A 248 -19.07 -0.10 27.09
N PRO A 249 -20.27 -0.62 27.43
CA PRO A 249 -21.47 0.20 27.58
C PRO A 249 -21.34 1.24 28.70
N LEU A 250 -20.71 0.86 29.83
CA LEU A 250 -20.46 1.74 30.97
C LEU A 250 -19.46 2.83 30.61
N ALA A 251 -18.32 2.44 30.00
CA ALA A 251 -17.30 3.36 29.53
C ALA A 251 -17.87 4.35 28.50
N PHE A 252 -18.69 3.86 27.55
CA PHE A 252 -19.34 4.71 26.55
C PHE A 252 -20.35 5.67 27.17
N SER A 253 -21.14 5.21 28.15
CA SER A 253 -22.07 6.05 28.91
C SER A 253 -21.36 7.18 29.66
N GLN A 254 -20.22 6.88 30.31
CA GLN A 254 -19.41 7.90 30.98
C GLN A 254 -18.71 8.83 29.98
N ALA A 255 -18.20 8.28 28.86
CA ALA A 255 -17.55 9.06 27.82
C ALA A 255 -18.50 10.11 27.22
N LYS A 256 -19.79 9.79 27.04
CA LYS A 256 -20.80 10.74 26.57
C LYS A 256 -20.96 11.98 27.46
N LYS A 257 -20.62 11.90 28.76
CA LYS A 257 -20.66 13.06 29.67
C LYS A 257 -19.50 14.03 29.43
N ILE A 258 -18.45 13.60 28.72
CA ILE A 258 -17.32 14.45 28.37
C ILE A 258 -17.72 15.32 27.19
N LYS A 259 -17.84 16.64 27.42
CA LYS A 259 -18.27 17.62 26.40
C LYS A 259 -17.51 17.51 25.07
N ALA A 260 -16.20 17.25 25.12
CA ALA A 260 -15.39 17.08 23.91
C ALA A 260 -15.82 15.85 23.10
N PHE A 261 -16.10 14.73 23.77
CA PHE A 261 -16.53 13.49 23.11
C PHE A 261 -17.97 13.61 22.57
N GLU A 262 -18.85 14.26 23.32
CA GLU A 262 -20.22 14.55 22.88
C GLU A 262 -20.24 15.41 21.61
N ARG A 263 -19.44 16.48 21.57
CA ARG A 263 -19.30 17.34 20.39
C ARG A 263 -18.82 16.56 19.16
N GLU A 264 -17.84 15.68 19.32
CA GLU A 264 -17.38 14.82 18.24
C GLU A 264 -18.47 13.86 17.77
N ILE A 265 -19.17 13.17 18.68
CA ILE A 265 -20.30 12.30 18.30
C ILE A 265 -21.36 13.08 17.52
N TYR A 266 -21.73 14.26 18.00
CA TYR A 266 -22.71 15.12 17.34
C TYR A 266 -22.23 15.52 15.94
N PHE A 267 -20.97 15.95 15.82
CA PHE A 267 -20.34 16.25 14.54
C PHE A 267 -20.37 15.04 13.60
N PHE A 268 -20.02 13.84 14.09
CA PHE A 268 -20.05 12.62 13.27
C PHE A 268 -21.45 12.30 12.75
N HIS A 269 -22.49 12.40 13.58
CA HIS A 269 -23.87 12.18 13.15
C HIS A 269 -24.34 13.23 12.13
N GLN A 270 -23.97 14.50 12.35
CA GLN A 270 -24.35 15.58 11.45
C GLN A 270 -23.58 15.56 10.13
N GLU A 271 -22.31 15.16 10.12
CA GLU A 271 -21.47 15.11 8.91
C GLU A 271 -21.59 13.83 8.10
N TYR A 272 -21.72 12.67 8.77
CA TYR A 272 -21.66 11.35 8.13
C TYR A 272 -23.03 10.64 8.15
N ASN A 273 -24.10 11.37 7.79
CA ASN A 273 -25.40 10.78 7.47
C ASN A 273 -25.61 10.70 5.94
N SER A 274 -26.56 9.89 5.51
CA SER A 274 -26.86 9.63 4.09
C SER A 274 -27.21 10.89 3.31
N LYS A 275 -28.10 11.74 3.84
CA LYS A 275 -28.54 12.98 3.18
C LYS A 275 -27.39 13.95 2.93
N LYS A 276 -26.60 14.26 3.97
CA LYS A 276 -25.48 15.20 3.84
C LYS A 276 -24.33 14.62 3.03
N SER A 277 -24.05 13.32 3.19
CA SER A 277 -23.04 12.63 2.38
C SER A 277 -23.36 12.71 0.89
N PHE A 278 -24.62 12.47 0.50
CA PHE A 278 -25.05 12.57 -0.88
C PHE A 278 -25.01 14.01 -1.41
N SER A 279 -25.42 14.99 -0.60
CA SER A 279 -25.31 16.41 -0.96
C SER A 279 -23.85 16.81 -1.23
N ASN A 280 -22.94 16.44 -0.33
CA ASN A 280 -21.51 16.70 -0.50
C ASN A 280 -20.92 15.94 -1.69
N TYR A 281 -21.40 14.73 -1.97
CA TYR A 281 -21.00 13.93 -3.14
C TYR A 281 -21.39 14.63 -4.44
N LYS A 282 -22.64 15.08 -4.57
CA LYS A 282 -23.11 15.87 -5.73
C LYS A 282 -22.34 17.17 -5.92
N ARG A 283 -21.92 17.80 -4.82
CA ARG A 283 -21.10 19.03 -4.84
C ARG A 283 -19.62 18.76 -5.08
N GLY A 284 -19.18 17.51 -5.17
CA GLY A 284 -17.78 17.13 -5.37
C GLY A 284 -16.86 17.37 -4.18
N ILE A 285 -17.41 17.63 -2.99
CA ILE A 285 -16.67 17.94 -1.75
C ILE A 285 -16.76 16.85 -0.68
N ALA A 286 -17.48 15.75 -0.95
CA ALA A 286 -17.58 14.64 0.00
C ALA A 286 -16.21 14.05 0.33
N LYS A 287 -15.98 13.74 1.60
CA LYS A 287 -14.80 12.98 2.08
C LYS A 287 -14.95 11.49 1.76
N ARG A 288 -13.86 10.71 1.75
CA ARG A 288 -13.87 9.26 1.44
C ARG A 288 -14.98 8.47 2.18
N PRO A 289 -15.21 8.63 3.50
CA PRO A 289 -16.29 7.91 4.18
C PRO A 289 -17.68 8.33 3.70
N GLN A 290 -17.88 9.61 3.36
CA GLN A 290 -19.15 10.11 2.80
C GLN A 290 -19.42 9.52 1.41
N VAL A 291 -18.38 9.30 0.60
CA VAL A 291 -18.50 8.58 -0.69
C VAL A 291 -19.00 7.16 -0.45
N VAL A 292 -18.41 6.43 0.50
CA VAL A 292 -18.83 5.06 0.85
C VAL A 292 -20.28 5.03 1.36
N ILE A 293 -20.66 5.94 2.25
CA ILE A 293 -22.04 6.05 2.76
C ILE A 293 -23.00 6.29 1.59
N THR A 294 -22.64 7.17 0.66
CA THR A 294 -23.47 7.47 -0.52
C THR A 294 -23.68 6.24 -1.40
N TYR A 295 -22.61 5.50 -1.69
CA TYR A 295 -22.69 4.25 -2.45
C TYR A 295 -23.45 3.14 -1.74
N ALA A 296 -23.39 3.07 -0.41
CA ALA A 296 -24.04 2.02 0.37
C ALA A 296 -25.52 2.30 0.68
N THR A 297 -25.95 3.57 0.70
CA THR A 297 -27.27 3.96 1.25
C THR A 297 -28.17 4.74 0.29
N VAL A 298 -27.62 5.39 -0.73
CA VAL A 298 -28.41 6.29 -1.60
C VAL A 298 -28.38 5.86 -3.06
N LEU A 299 -27.19 5.52 -3.59
CA LEU A 299 -27.07 5.08 -4.97
C LEU A 299 -27.44 3.60 -5.12
N PRO A 300 -28.02 3.19 -6.27
CA PRO A 300 -28.29 1.80 -6.54
C PRO A 300 -26.98 1.00 -6.59
N LEU A 301 -27.03 -0.25 -6.13
CA LEU A 301 -25.89 -1.15 -6.15
C LEU A 301 -25.41 -1.36 -7.59
N ARG A 302 -24.13 -1.06 -7.84
CA ARG A 302 -23.50 -1.31 -9.14
C ARG A 302 -22.90 -2.71 -9.16
N ILE A 303 -23.57 -3.66 -9.82
CA ILE A 303 -23.03 -5.01 -10.02
C ILE A 303 -21.79 -4.94 -10.93
N VAL A 304 -21.94 -4.24 -12.05
CA VAL A 304 -20.86 -3.83 -12.97
C VAL A 304 -20.72 -2.31 -12.87
N GLY A 305 -19.48 -1.83 -12.85
CA GLY A 305 -19.17 -0.41 -12.78
C GLY A 305 -19.35 0.32 -14.11
N GLU A 306 -19.03 1.61 -14.13
CA GLU A 306 -19.21 2.51 -15.29
C GLU A 306 -18.03 2.44 -16.29
N GLY A 307 -17.13 1.48 -16.11
CA GLY A 307 -15.99 1.25 -16.99
C GLY A 307 -14.66 1.78 -16.45
N PRO A 308 -13.52 1.33 -17.01
CA PRO A 308 -12.18 1.76 -16.61
C PRO A 308 -12.01 3.29 -16.65
N TYR A 309 -11.45 3.87 -15.57
CA TYR A 309 -11.25 5.32 -15.42
C TYR A 309 -12.56 6.15 -15.55
N SER A 310 -13.68 5.60 -15.11
CA SER A 310 -14.94 6.36 -15.00
C SER A 310 -14.89 7.32 -13.81
N TYR A 311 -14.21 6.94 -12.72
CA TYR A 311 -14.06 7.78 -11.53
C TYR A 311 -13.04 8.93 -11.72
N PHE A 312 -11.95 8.67 -12.44
CA PHE A 312 -10.89 9.65 -12.74
C PHE A 312 -10.52 9.56 -14.23
N ASP A 313 -10.79 10.61 -15.00
CA ASP A 313 -10.40 10.66 -16.39
C ASP A 313 -8.90 10.92 -16.50
N VAL A 314 -8.12 9.87 -16.74
CA VAL A 314 -6.65 9.94 -16.85
C VAL A 314 -6.17 10.79 -18.02
N LEU A 315 -6.96 10.89 -19.11
CA LEU A 315 -6.58 11.68 -20.29
C LEU A 315 -6.78 13.18 -20.05
N LYS A 316 -7.80 13.54 -19.26
CA LYS A 316 -8.12 14.93 -18.91
C LYS A 316 -7.52 15.36 -17.57
N GLY A 317 -7.02 14.44 -16.77
CA GLY A 317 -6.55 14.68 -15.41
C GLY A 317 -7.64 15.16 -14.43
N LYS A 318 -8.90 14.75 -14.64
CA LYS A 318 -10.06 15.27 -13.88
C LYS A 318 -10.86 14.15 -13.21
N PHE A 319 -11.26 14.38 -11.96
CA PHE A 319 -12.20 13.50 -11.25
C PHE A 319 -13.63 13.75 -11.72
N ALA A 320 -14.42 12.69 -11.83
CA ALA A 320 -15.83 12.77 -12.22
C ALA A 320 -16.75 13.25 -11.08
N ALA A 321 -16.48 12.82 -9.85
CA ALA A 321 -17.28 13.17 -8.67
C ALA A 321 -16.44 13.86 -7.60
N THR A 322 -15.65 13.10 -6.86
CA THR A 322 -14.87 13.60 -5.72
C THR A 322 -13.37 13.33 -5.88
N LYS A 323 -12.54 14.27 -5.41
CA LYS A 323 -11.08 14.25 -5.60
C LYS A 323 -10.38 13.35 -4.57
N HIS A 324 -10.58 12.03 -4.67
CA HIS A 324 -9.92 11.05 -3.80
C HIS A 324 -9.18 9.99 -4.59
N PHE A 325 -7.91 9.80 -4.29
CA PHE A 325 -7.19 8.59 -4.65
C PHE A 325 -7.52 7.51 -3.61
N SER A 326 -8.08 6.40 -4.08
CA SER A 326 -8.50 5.27 -3.25
C SER A 326 -8.76 4.06 -4.15
N GLN A 327 -7.98 2.99 -3.98
CA GLN A 327 -8.13 1.78 -4.78
C GLN A 327 -9.54 1.20 -4.66
N LEU A 328 -10.10 1.16 -3.44
CA LEU A 328 -11.42 0.56 -3.19
C LEU A 328 -12.55 1.37 -3.85
N ILE A 329 -12.53 2.70 -3.70
CA ILE A 329 -13.56 3.57 -4.28
C ILE A 329 -13.49 3.54 -5.81
N TRP A 330 -12.29 3.60 -6.38
CA TRP A 330 -12.09 3.56 -7.83
C TRP A 330 -12.56 2.24 -8.42
N VAL A 331 -12.13 1.11 -7.85
CA VAL A 331 -12.52 -0.21 -8.36
C VAL A 331 -14.03 -0.43 -8.24
N TYR A 332 -14.68 0.04 -7.18
CA TYR A 332 -16.15 -0.03 -7.10
C TYR A 332 -16.83 0.83 -8.17
N ALA A 333 -16.36 2.07 -8.40
CA ALA A 333 -16.93 2.94 -9.41
C ALA A 333 -16.72 2.39 -10.83
N ASP A 334 -15.51 1.90 -11.13
CA ASP A 334 -15.10 1.47 -12.47
C ASP A 334 -15.53 0.03 -12.81
N LEU A 335 -15.46 -0.90 -11.85
CA LEU A 335 -15.69 -2.33 -12.06
C LEU A 335 -16.86 -2.91 -11.24
N GLY A 336 -17.49 -2.12 -10.37
CA GLY A 336 -18.63 -2.55 -9.57
C GLY A 336 -18.25 -3.44 -8.39
N ILE A 337 -19.26 -4.05 -7.76
CA ILE A 337 -19.07 -4.91 -6.60
C ILE A 337 -18.25 -6.17 -6.91
N ILE A 338 -18.37 -6.70 -8.14
CA ILE A 338 -17.60 -7.88 -8.59
C ILE A 338 -16.10 -7.54 -8.60
N GLY A 339 -15.73 -6.40 -9.18
CA GLY A 339 -14.35 -5.94 -9.18
C GLY A 339 -13.81 -5.70 -7.76
N LEU A 340 -14.64 -5.12 -6.89
CA LEU A 340 -14.25 -4.87 -5.49
C LEU A 340 -14.00 -6.18 -4.72
N ILE A 341 -14.85 -7.19 -4.90
CA ILE A 341 -14.67 -8.52 -4.28
C ILE A 341 -13.39 -9.18 -4.78
N LEU A 342 -13.13 -9.16 -6.10
CA LEU A 342 -11.89 -9.71 -6.66
C LEU A 342 -10.66 -8.99 -6.12
N LEU A 343 -10.69 -7.66 -6.03
CA LEU A 343 -9.60 -6.87 -5.46
C LEU A 343 -9.33 -7.29 -4.00
N ILE A 344 -10.36 -7.35 -3.16
CA ILE A 344 -10.23 -7.72 -1.74
C ILE A 344 -9.67 -9.14 -1.61
N LEU A 345 -10.18 -10.08 -2.43
CA LEU A 345 -9.67 -11.46 -2.46
C LEU A 345 -8.20 -11.49 -2.90
N LEU A 346 -7.80 -10.64 -3.84
CA LEU A 346 -6.42 -10.56 -4.31
C LEU A 346 -5.48 -10.02 -3.23
N LEU A 347 -5.89 -8.95 -2.53
CA LEU A 347 -5.16 -8.43 -1.37
C LEU A 347 -5.02 -9.50 -0.28
N TYR A 348 -6.10 -10.25 -0.02
CA TYR A 348 -6.07 -11.35 0.94
C TYR A 348 -5.10 -12.45 0.53
N LEU A 349 -5.11 -12.88 -0.74
CA LEU A 349 -4.21 -13.93 -1.23
C LEU A 349 -2.74 -13.46 -1.23
N LEU A 350 -2.47 -12.21 -1.61
CA LEU A 350 -1.13 -11.62 -1.52
C LEU A 350 -0.60 -11.69 -0.09
N VAL A 351 -1.38 -11.23 0.91
CA VAL A 351 -0.98 -11.29 2.32
C VAL A 351 -0.87 -12.73 2.83
N ASN A 352 -1.79 -13.61 2.43
CA ASN A 352 -1.79 -15.00 2.90
C ASN A 352 -0.66 -15.84 2.27
N SER A 353 -0.08 -15.38 1.15
CA SER A 353 1.08 -16.03 0.53
C SER A 353 2.34 -15.97 1.38
N PHE A 354 2.41 -15.02 2.33
CA PHE A 354 3.53 -14.92 3.27
C PHE A 354 3.46 -16.01 4.34
N ASN A 355 4.63 -16.48 4.78
CA ASN A 355 4.75 -17.46 5.86
C ASN A 355 4.83 -16.76 7.23
N LEU A 356 3.73 -16.12 7.63
CA LEU A 356 3.58 -15.37 8.89
C LEU A 356 2.55 -16.03 9.81
N ASP A 357 2.63 -15.72 11.11
CA ASP A 357 1.62 -16.11 12.09
C ASP A 357 0.22 -15.62 11.68
N LYS A 358 -0.82 -16.43 11.95
CA LYS A 358 -2.22 -16.11 11.58
C LYS A 358 -2.67 -14.73 12.08
N GLY A 359 -2.35 -14.37 13.32
CA GLY A 359 -2.70 -13.06 13.88
C GLY A 359 -2.00 -11.90 13.17
N VAL A 360 -0.74 -12.09 12.78
CA VAL A 360 0.04 -11.09 12.03
C VAL A 360 -0.50 -10.92 10.62
N LYS A 361 -0.90 -12.02 9.95
CA LYS A 361 -1.58 -11.96 8.65
C LYS A 361 -2.86 -11.15 8.68
N ILE A 362 -3.68 -11.33 9.72
CA ILE A 362 -4.94 -10.58 9.88
C ILE A 362 -4.66 -9.09 10.00
N ILE A 363 -3.68 -8.70 10.80
CA ILE A 363 -3.32 -7.28 11.00
C ILE A 363 -2.74 -6.69 9.72
N LEU A 364 -1.81 -7.41 9.08
CA LEU A 364 -1.22 -6.98 7.82
C LEU A 364 -2.29 -6.80 6.74
N PHE A 365 -3.27 -7.70 6.66
CA PHE A 365 -4.40 -7.56 5.74
C PHE A 365 -5.24 -6.32 6.08
N GLY A 366 -5.54 -6.07 7.36
CA GLY A 366 -6.21 -4.85 7.79
C GLY A 366 -5.45 -3.56 7.44
N VAL A 367 -4.13 -3.56 7.65
CA VAL A 367 -3.22 -2.47 7.24
C VAL A 367 -3.32 -2.25 5.73
N VAL A 368 -3.16 -3.29 4.92
CA VAL A 368 -3.24 -3.20 3.45
C VAL A 368 -4.60 -2.69 2.99
N LEU A 369 -5.70 -3.12 3.61
CA LEU A 369 -7.05 -2.61 3.30
C LEU A 369 -7.20 -1.12 3.64
N ILE A 370 -6.66 -0.67 4.78
CA ILE A 370 -6.68 0.75 5.15
C ILE A 370 -5.89 1.58 4.13
N TYR A 371 -4.70 1.12 3.71
CA TYR A 371 -3.97 1.81 2.64
C TYR A 371 -4.71 1.76 1.30
N ALA A 372 -5.34 0.64 0.94
CA ALA A 372 -6.17 0.54 -0.27
C ALA A 372 -7.36 1.51 -0.25
N PHE A 373 -7.88 1.85 0.94
CA PHE A 373 -8.90 2.87 1.09
C PHE A 373 -8.35 4.29 0.95
N MET A 374 -7.09 4.52 1.34
CA MET A 374 -6.48 5.85 1.41
C MET A 374 -5.73 6.24 0.14
N THR A 375 -5.23 5.28 -0.64
CA THR A 375 -4.47 5.48 -1.87
C THR A 375 -4.71 4.34 -2.88
N THR A 376 -4.15 4.47 -4.08
CA THR A 376 -4.20 3.46 -5.14
C THR A 376 -2.99 2.52 -5.06
N ILE A 377 -3.04 1.59 -4.10
CA ILE A 377 -1.90 0.73 -3.77
C ILE A 377 -1.38 -0.14 -4.92
N PHE A 378 -2.21 -0.48 -5.93
CA PHE A 378 -1.78 -1.32 -7.05
C PHE A 378 -1.00 -0.55 -8.12
N SER A 379 -1.18 0.77 -8.22
CA SER A 379 -0.35 1.60 -9.10
C SER A 379 0.89 2.15 -8.40
N ASP A 380 0.99 2.03 -7.08
CA ASP A 380 2.14 2.50 -6.30
C ASP A 380 3.25 1.44 -6.27
N LEU A 381 4.32 1.69 -7.04
CA LEU A 381 5.49 0.80 -7.11
C LEU A 381 6.09 0.52 -5.74
N ALA A 382 6.28 1.55 -4.90
CA ALA A 382 6.96 1.40 -3.63
C ALA A 382 6.15 0.51 -2.69
N ILE A 383 4.83 0.70 -2.63
CA ILE A 383 3.93 -0.16 -1.84
C ILE A 383 3.95 -1.59 -2.36
N MET A 384 3.77 -1.81 -3.68
CA MET A 384 3.72 -3.15 -4.24
C MET A 384 5.04 -3.91 -4.10
N ILE A 385 6.16 -3.26 -4.36
CA ILE A 385 7.49 -3.85 -4.17
C ILE A 385 7.71 -4.21 -2.71
N THR A 386 7.40 -3.30 -1.77
CA THR A 386 7.58 -3.57 -0.35
C THR A 386 6.71 -4.73 0.12
N LEU A 387 5.43 -4.71 -0.24
CA LEU A 387 4.48 -5.75 0.15
C LEU A 387 4.94 -7.11 -0.35
N THR A 388 5.28 -7.21 -1.64
CA THR A 388 5.61 -8.51 -2.27
C THR A 388 6.99 -9.03 -1.89
N SER A 389 7.94 -8.21 -1.46
CA SER A 389 9.34 -8.62 -1.24
C SER A 389 9.75 -8.78 0.23
N LEU A 390 9.33 -7.88 1.13
CA LEU A 390 9.98 -7.72 2.43
C LEU A 390 9.62 -8.83 3.44
N LEU A 391 8.36 -9.30 3.44
CA LEU A 391 7.85 -10.26 4.42
C LEU A 391 7.93 -11.72 3.95
N GLN A 392 8.72 -11.99 2.91
CA GLN A 392 8.95 -13.34 2.42
C GLN A 392 9.86 -14.12 3.38
N ASN A 393 9.30 -15.06 4.15
CA ASN A 393 10.08 -15.92 5.05
C ASN A 393 10.35 -17.31 4.42
N ASN A 394 11.62 -17.68 4.28
CA ASN A 394 12.05 -18.90 3.57
C ASN A 394 11.95 -20.20 4.38
N LYS A 395 11.39 -20.17 5.60
CA LYS A 395 11.36 -21.33 6.51
C LYS A 395 10.67 -22.58 5.93
N LYS A 396 9.71 -22.43 5.00
CA LYS A 396 8.95 -23.56 4.46
C LYS A 396 9.62 -24.31 3.30
N ILE A 397 10.64 -23.73 2.64
CA ILE A 397 11.34 -24.37 1.51
C ILE A 397 12.43 -25.36 2.00
N ARG A 398 12.43 -25.72 3.29
CA ARG A 398 13.24 -26.83 3.82
C ARG A 398 12.43 -28.13 3.92
N GLN A 399 11.15 -28.12 3.58
CA GLN A 399 10.23 -29.25 3.76
C GLN A 399 9.44 -29.63 2.49
N GLU A 400 9.72 -28.97 1.37
CA GLU A 400 9.36 -29.37 0.00
C GLU A 400 10.67 -29.36 -0.81
#